data_AF-A0A2S9M829-F1
#
_entry.id   AF-A0A2S9M829-F1
#
_cell.length_a   1.000
_cell.length_b   1.000
_cell.length_c   1.000
_cell.angle_alpha   90.00
_cell.angle_beta   90.00
_cell.angle_gamma   90.00
#
_symmetry.space_group_name_H-M   'P 1'
#
loop_
_entity.id
_entity.type
_entity.pdbx_description
1 polymer ?
#
loop_
_entity_poly.entity_id
_entity_poly.type
_entity_poly.pdbx_seq_one_letter_code
_entity_poly.pdbx_strand_id
1 'polypeptide(L)'
;MTAASDRSQRIAEIEHALANGFPSQSTVVVHADDASGRLTIQVSWVRAPVEASAREWRCAVDLRFEPDVIAGYAALDAAERLRVRTYLCDLARRAIDENKPRVEDAAIECSAALDVSAADIGDASRGP
;
A
#
# COMPACT_ATOMS: atom_id res chain seq x y z
N MET A 1 10.02 22.92 -14.03
CA MET A 1 8.90 22.47 -13.18
C MET A 1 9.47 21.54 -12.14
N THR A 2 9.21 21.86 -10.88
CA THR A 2 10.10 21.65 -9.74
C THR A 2 9.85 20.30 -9.07
N ALA A 3 10.90 19.65 -8.54
CA ALA A 3 10.88 18.27 -8.01
C ALA A 3 9.69 17.93 -7.08
N ALA A 4 9.11 18.90 -6.37
CA ALA A 4 7.91 18.72 -5.57
C ALA A 4 6.69 18.23 -6.40
N SER A 5 6.53 18.74 -7.63
CA SER A 5 5.48 18.29 -8.55
C SER A 5 5.71 16.87 -9.03
N ASP A 6 6.96 16.43 -9.17
CA ASP A 6 7.28 15.05 -9.56
C ASP A 6 7.03 14.09 -8.40
N ARG A 7 7.43 14.45 -7.18
CA ARG A 7 7.12 13.69 -5.97
C ARG A 7 5.62 13.47 -5.79
N SER A 8 4.81 14.53 -5.85
CA SER A 8 3.36 14.41 -5.72
C SER A 8 2.75 13.56 -6.83
N GLN A 9 3.27 13.64 -8.06
CA GLN A 9 2.83 12.78 -9.15
C GLN A 9 3.16 11.31 -8.89
N ARG A 10 4.36 11.01 -8.34
CA ARG A 10 4.75 9.64 -7.99
C ARG A 10 3.89 9.07 -6.87
N ILE A 11 3.58 9.86 -5.85
CA ILE A 11 2.68 9.46 -4.75
C ILE A 11 1.30 9.12 -5.32
N ALA A 12 0.70 10.01 -6.11
CA ALA A 12 -0.60 9.77 -6.73
C ALA A 12 -0.63 8.50 -7.60
N GLU A 13 0.48 8.18 -8.27
CA GLU A 13 0.60 6.95 -9.06
C GLU A 13 0.57 5.68 -8.20
N ILE A 14 1.23 5.70 -7.03
CA ILE A 14 1.22 4.60 -6.07
C ILE A 14 -0.17 4.49 -5.42
N GLU A 15 -0.76 5.61 -5.00
CA GLU A 15 -2.12 5.65 -4.44
C GLU A 15 -3.15 5.06 -5.41
N HIS A 16 -3.06 5.42 -6.69
CA HIS A 16 -3.96 4.91 -7.71
C HIS A 16 -3.78 3.39 -7.91
N ALA A 17 -2.55 2.89 -7.92
CA ALA A 17 -2.31 1.45 -8.01
C ALA A 17 -2.87 0.70 -6.79
N LEU A 18 -2.71 1.24 -5.59
CA LEU A 18 -3.26 0.67 -4.36
C LEU A 18 -4.79 0.68 -4.37
N ALA A 19 -5.42 1.79 -4.75
CA ALA A 19 -6.88 1.87 -4.89
C ALA A 19 -7.42 0.79 -5.85
N ASN A 20 -6.72 0.55 -6.97
CA ASN A 20 -7.08 -0.50 -7.92
C ASN A 20 -6.76 -1.92 -7.41
N GLY A 21 -5.76 -2.09 -6.54
CA GLY A 21 -5.35 -3.36 -5.95
C GLY A 21 -6.33 -3.88 -4.88
N PHE A 22 -7.12 -2.98 -4.29
CA PHE A 22 -8.15 -3.28 -3.29
C PHE A 22 -9.52 -2.77 -3.75
N PRO A 23 -10.14 -3.33 -4.80
CA PRO A 23 -11.39 -2.81 -5.33
C PRO A 23 -12.56 -3.12 -4.38
N SER A 24 -12.95 -2.13 -3.60
CA SER A 24 -14.18 -2.10 -2.79
C SER A 24 -14.83 -0.73 -2.99
N GLN A 25 -16.17 -0.64 -2.94
CA GLN A 25 -16.86 0.66 -3.02
C GLN A 25 -16.50 1.59 -1.84
N SER A 26 -15.90 1.04 -0.79
CA SER A 26 -15.47 1.77 0.40
C SER A 26 -13.95 1.91 0.49
N THR A 27 -13.20 1.71 -0.61
CA THR A 27 -11.75 1.86 -0.58
C THR A 27 -11.38 3.33 -0.44
N VAL A 28 -10.62 3.64 0.60
CA VAL A 28 -10.08 4.96 0.89
C VAL A 28 -8.56 4.85 0.95
N VAL A 29 -7.88 5.69 0.17
CA VAL A 29 -6.42 5.84 0.20
C VAL A 29 -6.11 7.24 0.71
N VAL A 30 -5.27 7.33 1.73
CA VAL A 30 -4.76 8.60 2.27
C VAL A 30 -3.26 8.52 2.45
N HIS A 31 -2.58 9.64 2.29
CA HIS A 31 -1.16 9.73 2.61
C HIS A 31 -0.88 10.86 3.60
N ALA A 32 0.19 10.68 4.36
CA ALA A 32 0.72 11.69 5.27
C ALA A 32 2.25 11.64 5.26
N ASP A 33 2.86 12.82 5.22
CA ASP A 33 4.28 12.99 5.47
C ASP A 33 4.52 13.22 6.97
N ASP A 34 5.55 12.62 7.53
CA ASP A 34 5.99 12.90 8.89
C ASP A 34 7.17 13.89 8.93
N ALA A 35 7.50 14.36 10.13
CA ALA A 35 8.59 15.34 10.34
C ALA A 35 9.98 14.78 9.99
N SER A 36 10.13 13.46 9.86
CA SER A 36 11.39 12.81 9.46
C SER A 36 11.51 12.61 7.95
N GLY A 37 10.51 13.05 7.17
CA GLY A 37 10.48 12.89 5.72
C GLY A 37 10.01 11.51 5.25
N ARG A 38 9.48 10.69 6.17
CA ARG A 38 8.84 9.43 5.80
C ARG A 38 7.44 9.72 5.27
N LEU A 39 7.04 8.92 4.29
CA LEU A 39 5.68 8.93 3.76
C LEU A 39 4.95 7.70 4.31
N THR A 40 3.76 7.89 4.84
CA THR A 40 2.83 6.80 5.09
C THR A 40 1.70 6.89 4.09
N ILE A 41 1.43 5.80 3.37
CA ILE A 41 0.19 5.65 2.59
C ILE A 41 -0.65 4.59 3.29
N GLN A 42 -1.80 5.01 3.80
CA GLN A 42 -2.79 4.11 4.38
C GLN A 42 -3.85 3.79 3.34
N VAL A 43 -4.15 2.51 3.18
CA VAL A 43 -5.25 2.02 2.36
C VAL A 43 -6.24 1.34 3.28
N SER A 44 -7.50 1.73 3.23
CA SER A 44 -8.57 1.08 4.00
C SER A 44 -9.72 0.66 3.10
N TRP A 45 -10.34 -0.47 3.38
CA TRP A 45 -11.44 -1.01 2.57
C TRP A 45 -12.33 -1.94 3.41
N VAL A 46 -13.53 -2.21 2.89
CA VAL A 46 -14.39 -3.26 3.42
C VAL A 46 -14.14 -4.54 2.63
N ARG A 47 -13.74 -5.61 3.32
CA ARG A 47 -13.60 -6.95 2.75
C ARG A 47 -14.94 -7.66 2.82
N ALA A 48 -15.43 -8.10 1.66
CA ALA A 48 -16.64 -8.89 1.57
C ALA A 48 -16.46 -10.23 2.32
N PRO A 49 -17.49 -10.67 3.07
CA PRO A 49 -17.43 -11.95 3.75
C PRO A 49 -17.34 -13.11 2.75
N VAL A 50 -16.59 -14.16 3.10
CA VAL A 50 -16.46 -15.38 2.27
C VAL A 50 -17.75 -16.20 2.30
N GLU A 51 -18.57 -16.06 3.35
CA GLU A 51 -19.86 -16.73 3.51
C GLU A 51 -20.98 -15.69 3.67
N ALA A 52 -22.17 -15.97 3.13
CA ALA A 52 -23.30 -15.03 3.10
C ALA A 52 -23.81 -14.60 4.50
N SER A 53 -23.42 -15.32 5.55
CA SER A 53 -23.73 -15.03 6.97
C SER A 53 -22.58 -14.37 7.73
N ALA A 54 -21.40 -14.22 7.12
CA ALA A 54 -20.24 -13.65 7.79
C ALA A 54 -20.28 -12.11 7.78
N ARG A 55 -19.73 -11.50 8.83
CA ARG A 55 -19.69 -10.04 9.00
C ARG A 55 -18.71 -9.42 8.01
N GLU A 56 -19.04 -8.23 7.53
CA GLU A 56 -18.10 -7.37 6.80
C GLU A 56 -16.93 -6.98 7.70
N TRP A 57 -15.70 -7.07 7.17
CA TRP A 57 -14.50 -6.71 7.92
C TRP A 57 -13.92 -5.42 7.36
N ARG A 58 -13.59 -4.49 8.26
CA ARG A 58 -12.91 -3.25 7.88
C ARG A 58 -11.42 -3.50 7.98
N CYS A 59 -10.76 -3.38 6.84
CA CYS A 59 -9.34 -3.64 6.74
C CYS A 59 -8.57 -2.36 6.47
N ALA A 60 -7.36 -2.27 7.01
CA ALA A 60 -6.46 -1.15 6.77
C ALA A 60 -5.00 -1.61 6.70
N VAL A 61 -4.23 -1.11 5.75
CA VAL A 61 -2.80 -1.34 5.67
C VAL A 61 -2.06 -0.01 5.59
N ASP A 62 -1.07 0.15 6.46
CA ASP A 62 -0.16 1.29 6.45
C ASP A 62 1.15 0.89 5.76
N LEU A 63 1.45 1.51 4.62
CA LEU A 63 2.75 1.40 3.95
C LEU A 63 3.62 2.59 4.36
N ARG A 64 4.66 2.33 5.16
CA ARG A 64 5.56 3.34 5.73
C ARG A 64 6.87 3.36 4.96
N PHE A 65 6.95 4.25 3.99
CA PHE A 65 8.12 4.43 3.15
C PHE A 65 9.23 5.12 3.94
N GLU A 66 10.43 4.54 3.91
CA GLU A 66 11.64 5.20 4.39
C GLU A 66 11.89 6.52 3.64
N PRO A 67 12.72 7.42 4.20
CA PRO A 67 13.17 8.60 3.48
C PRO A 67 13.78 8.21 2.13
N ASP A 68 13.65 9.10 1.14
CA ASP A 68 14.19 8.95 -0.22
C ASP A 68 13.63 7.82 -1.08
N VAL A 69 12.80 6.91 -0.54
CA VAL A 69 12.21 5.81 -1.31
C VAL A 69 11.39 6.32 -2.49
N ILE A 70 10.61 7.38 -2.30
CA ILE A 70 9.82 8.00 -3.38
C ILE A 70 10.72 8.67 -4.42
N ALA A 71 11.87 9.21 -4.02
CA ALA A 71 12.84 9.77 -4.97
C ALA A 71 13.51 8.65 -5.79
N GLY A 72 13.87 7.53 -5.16
CA GLY A 72 14.36 6.33 -5.85
C GLY A 72 13.33 5.77 -6.83
N TYR A 73 12.07 5.67 -6.42
CA TYR A 73 10.97 5.28 -7.29
C TYR A 73 10.76 6.25 -8.47
N ALA A 74 10.94 7.56 -8.25
CA ALA A 74 10.83 8.56 -9.32
C ALA A 74 11.87 8.37 -10.42
N ALA A 75 13.08 7.95 -10.05
CA ALA A 75 14.20 7.73 -10.97
C ALA A 75 14.04 6.49 -11.87
N LEU A 76 13.13 5.57 -11.52
CA LEU A 76 12.85 4.36 -12.28
C LEU A 76 12.12 4.67 -13.60
N ASP A 77 12.31 3.79 -14.58
CA ASP A 77 11.54 3.84 -15.82
C ASP A 77 10.08 3.37 -15.63
N ALA A 78 9.26 3.48 -16.68
CA ALA A 78 7.84 3.14 -16.59
C ALA A 78 7.58 1.64 -16.32
N ALA A 79 8.43 0.74 -16.83
CA ALA A 79 8.29 -0.70 -16.67
C ALA A 79 8.73 -1.13 -15.27
N GLU A 80 9.83 -0.57 -14.77
CA GLU A 80 10.32 -0.75 -13.40
C GLU A 80 9.29 -0.25 -12.38
N ARG A 81 8.74 0.96 -12.59
CA ARG A 81 7.67 1.50 -11.73
C ARG A 81 6.43 0.62 -11.72
N LEU A 82 6.07 0.02 -12.87
CA LEU A 82 4.94 -0.93 -12.92
C LEU A 82 5.19 -2.14 -12.02
N ARG A 83 6.38 -2.75 -12.09
CA ARG A 83 6.73 -3.90 -11.23
C ARG A 83 6.67 -3.54 -9.76
N VAL A 84 7.22 -2.39 -9.40
CA VAL A 84 7.18 -1.88 -8.02
C VAL A 84 5.74 -1.71 -7.53
N ARG A 85 4.85 -1.10 -8.33
CA ARG A 85 3.44 -0.95 -7.96
C ARG A 85 2.74 -2.29 -7.77
N THR A 86 3.01 -3.26 -8.65
CA THR A 86 2.50 -4.64 -8.50
C THR A 86 3.00 -5.27 -7.19
N TYR A 87 4.30 -5.16 -6.92
CA TYR A 87 4.91 -5.66 -5.68
C TYR A 87 4.28 -5.04 -4.44
N LEU A 88 4.08 -3.72 -4.40
CA LEU A 88 3.47 -3.03 -3.25
C LEU A 88 2.03 -3.52 -2.99
N CYS A 89 1.24 -3.72 -4.05
CA CYS A 89 -0.10 -4.29 -3.93
C CYS A 89 -0.07 -5.73 -3.37
N ASP A 90 0.85 -6.56 -3.85
CA ASP A 90 1.00 -7.93 -3.39
C ASP A 90 1.49 -7.99 -1.93
N LEU A 91 2.44 -7.13 -1.56
CA LEU A 91 2.96 -7.00 -0.19
C LEU A 91 1.84 -6.61 0.78
N ALA A 92 1.08 -5.57 0.45
CA ALA A 92 -0.05 -5.12 1.26
C ALA A 92 -1.13 -6.19 1.41
N ARG A 93 -1.41 -6.96 0.34
CA ARG A 93 -2.39 -8.06 0.37
C ARG A 93 -1.91 -9.20 1.27
N ARG A 94 -0.65 -9.63 1.12
CA ARG A 94 -0.06 -10.69 1.95
C ARG A 94 -0.08 -10.33 3.43
N ALA A 95 0.28 -9.09 3.77
CA ALA A 95 0.28 -8.64 5.16
C ALA A 95 -1.11 -8.73 5.82
N ILE A 96 -2.18 -8.44 5.08
CA ILE A 96 -3.54 -8.61 5.58
C ILE A 96 -3.95 -10.08 5.66
N ASP A 97 -3.60 -10.89 4.67
CA ASP A 97 -3.94 -12.31 4.68
C ASP A 97 -3.21 -13.08 5.78
N GLU A 98 -1.96 -12.68 6.12
CA GLU A 98 -1.21 -13.20 7.27
C GLU A 98 -1.79 -12.74 8.60
N ASN A 99 -2.29 -11.50 8.67
CA ASN A 99 -2.95 -10.95 9.85
C ASN A 99 -4.46 -11.23 9.91
N LYS A 100 -4.96 -12.25 9.19
CA LYS A 100 -6.38 -12.59 9.19
C LYS A 100 -6.85 -12.93 10.62
N PRO A 101 -7.79 -12.16 11.22
CA PRO A 101 -8.38 -12.51 12.51
C PRO A 101 -8.88 -13.95 12.51
N ARG A 102 -8.71 -14.68 13.61
CA ARG A 102 -9.36 -15.99 13.74
C ARG A 102 -10.87 -15.76 13.83
N VAL A 103 -11.66 -16.68 13.29
CA VAL A 103 -13.15 -16.56 13.26
C VAL A 103 -13.75 -16.42 14.67
N GLU A 104 -13.00 -16.81 15.69
CA GLU A 104 -13.35 -16.74 17.12
C GLU A 104 -13.08 -15.36 17.75
N ASP A 105 -12.31 -14.50 17.08
CA ASP A 105 -11.96 -13.17 17.60
C ASP A 105 -13.13 -12.20 17.41
N ALA A 106 -13.53 -11.52 18.48
CA ALA A 106 -14.54 -10.48 18.45
C ALA A 106 -14.12 -9.21 17.66
N ALA A 107 -12.89 -9.19 17.14
CA ALA A 107 -12.32 -8.07 16.40
C ALA A 107 -12.81 -8.05 14.95
N ILE A 108 -13.55 -7.01 14.60
CA ILE A 108 -14.13 -6.74 13.26
C ILE A 108 -13.11 -5.99 12.36
N GLU A 109 -11.89 -5.79 12.85
CA GLU A 109 -10.86 -4.95 12.24
C GLU A 109 -9.64 -5.78 11.88
N CYS A 110 -9.17 -5.64 10.64
CA CYS A 110 -8.01 -6.34 10.13
C CYS A 110 -6.97 -5.30 9.70
N SER A 111 -5.89 -5.15 10.46
CA SER A 111 -4.89 -4.11 10.19
C SER A 111 -3.47 -4.63 10.15
N ALA A 112 -2.65 -4.03 9.30
CA ALA A 112 -1.24 -4.32 9.19
C ALA A 112 -0.45 -3.02 8.94
N ALA A 113 0.79 -2.98 9.40
CA ALA A 113 1.72 -1.92 9.07
C ALA A 113 3.01 -2.54 8.54
N LEU A 114 3.51 -1.98 7.44
CA LEU A 114 4.68 -2.47 6.72
C LEU A 114 5.64 -1.31 6.48
N ASP A 115 6.90 -1.51 6.82
CA ASP A 115 7.96 -0.58 6.42
C ASP A 115 8.42 -0.95 5.01
N VAL A 116 8.58 0.06 4.15
CA VAL A 116 9.04 -0.08 2.77
C VAL A 116 10.38 0.62 2.63
N SER A 117 11.43 -0.17 2.38
CA SER A 117 12.80 0.31 2.26
C SER A 117 13.22 0.54 0.81
N ALA A 118 14.36 1.22 0.63
CA ALA A 118 14.96 1.38 -0.69
C ALA A 118 15.40 0.02 -1.30
N ALA A 119 15.76 -0.95 -0.46
CA ALA A 119 16.12 -2.30 -0.90
C ALA A 119 14.90 -3.01 -1.51
N ASP A 120 13.74 -2.91 -0.87
CA ASP A 120 12.49 -3.51 -1.37
C ASP A 120 12.12 -2.99 -2.77
N ILE A 121 12.23 -1.67 -2.98
CA ILE A 121 11.98 -1.05 -4.29
C ILE A 121 13.02 -1.49 -5.32
N GLY A 122 14.30 -1.57 -4.92
CA GLY A 122 15.39 -2.00 -5.81
C GLY A 122 15.27 -3.46 -6.23
N ASP A 123 14.83 -4.35 -5.32
CA ASP A 123 14.56 -5.75 -5.64
C ASP A 123 13.33 -5.89 -6.53
N ALA A 124 12.25 -5.18 -6.19
CA ALA A 124 11.02 -5.21 -6.97
C ALA A 124 11.19 -4.66 -8.40
N SER A 125 12.03 -3.64 -8.60
CA SER A 125 12.27 -3.07 -9.93
C SER A 125 13.02 -4.02 -10.85
N ARG A 126 13.93 -4.85 -10.32
CA ARG A 126 14.68 -5.86 -11.10
C ARG A 126 13.80 -6.98 -11.63
N GLY A 127 12.68 -7.26 -10.96
CA GLY A 127 11.81 -8.39 -11.28
C GLY A 127 12.39 -9.72 -10.77
N PRO A 128 11.63 -10.82 -10.93
CA PRO A 128 12.08 -12.17 -10.59
C PRO A 128 13.21 -12.68 -11.49
#